data_AF-A0A1Y2PDP8-F1
#
_entry.id   AF-A0A1Y2PDP8-F1
#
_cell.length_a   1.000
_cell.length_b   1.000
_cell.length_c   1.000
_cell.angle_alpha   90.00
_cell.angle_beta   90.00
_cell.angle_gamma   90.00
#
_symmetry.space_group_name_H-M   'P 1'
#
loop_
_entity.id
_entity.type
_entity.pdbx_description
1 polymer ?
#
loop_
_entity_poly.entity_id
_entity_poly.type
_entity_poly.pdbx_seq_one_letter_code
_entity_poly.pdbx_strand_id
1 'polypeptide(L)'
;MRWHKFISTILHPVVMPTIGVLLFFIISSYSINEQQLLAILSLVFTATYIVPILLLVFLKLFGLIDSYQVSTIRERKIPVIFMIVLFFLLGKTLNNVPIIRDFSILFYGTSISLTIVYLLFFTKTKASLHLLSMGNAIGFFMFLTNTLSFSTLYIIIPLVLLSGLLASSRLHLKAHNNKEVYLGFFLGILGQLIALYL
;
A
#
# COMPACT_ATOMS: atom_id res chain seq x y z
N MET A 1 -22.80 -8.34 -8.55
CA MET A 1 -22.26 -7.23 -7.73
C MET A 1 -21.58 -7.66 -6.43
N ARG A 2 -22.10 -8.63 -5.66
CA ARG A 2 -21.54 -9.04 -4.35
C ARG A 2 -20.07 -9.50 -4.43
N TRP A 3 -19.71 -10.33 -5.41
CA TRP A 3 -18.36 -10.86 -5.58
C TRP A 3 -17.28 -9.81 -5.83
N HIS A 4 -17.50 -8.87 -6.76
CA HIS A 4 -16.54 -7.80 -7.04
C HIS A 4 -16.30 -6.89 -5.82
N LYS A 5 -17.36 -6.55 -5.07
CA LYS A 5 -17.23 -5.79 -3.83
C LYS A 5 -16.39 -6.55 -2.79
N PHE A 6 -16.66 -7.84 -2.61
CA PHE A 6 -15.89 -8.70 -1.70
C PHE A 6 -14.39 -8.71 -2.03
N ILE A 7 -14.03 -8.94 -3.30
CA ILE A 7 -12.63 -8.91 -3.76
C ILE A 7 -11.98 -7.55 -3.46
N SER A 8 -12.67 -6.46 -3.77
CA SER A 8 -12.15 -5.11 -3.52
C SER A 8 -11.98 -4.79 -2.03
N THR A 9 -12.79 -5.39 -1.17
CA THR A 9 -12.73 -5.18 0.28
C THR A 9 -11.61 -5.97 0.95
N ILE A 10 -11.36 -7.21 0.51
CA ILE A 10 -10.28 -8.03 1.09
C ILE A 10 -8.91 -7.51 0.63
N LEU A 11 -8.77 -7.17 -0.65
CA LEU A 11 -7.54 -6.64 -1.22
C LEU A 11 -7.46 -5.11 -1.06
N HIS A 12 -7.85 -4.62 0.11
CA HIS A 12 -7.89 -3.19 0.38
C HIS A 12 -6.48 -2.66 0.68
N PRO A 13 -6.11 -1.47 0.16
CA PRO A 13 -4.77 -0.90 0.32
C PRO A 13 -4.23 -0.87 1.75
N VAL A 14 -5.10 -0.61 2.74
CA VAL A 14 -4.69 -0.51 4.16
C VAL A 14 -4.29 -1.85 4.79
N VAL A 15 -4.73 -2.98 4.22
CA VAL A 15 -4.46 -4.33 4.74
C VAL A 15 -3.16 -4.89 4.15
N MET A 16 -2.80 -4.50 2.93
CA MET A 16 -1.65 -5.02 2.21
C MET A 16 -0.30 -4.83 2.93
N PRO A 17 0.00 -3.69 3.58
CA PRO A 17 1.24 -3.55 4.35
C PRO A 17 1.36 -4.59 5.46
N THR A 18 0.28 -4.85 6.21
CA THR A 18 0.26 -5.86 7.27
C THR A 18 0.46 -7.27 6.73
N ILE A 19 -0.16 -7.60 5.59
CA ILE A 19 0.09 -8.86 4.88
C ILE A 19 1.56 -8.95 4.45
N GLY A 20 2.14 -7.85 3.96
CA GLY A 20 3.55 -7.74 3.60
C GLY A 20 4.48 -8.06 4.77
N VAL A 21 4.19 -7.51 5.97
CA VAL A 21 4.94 -7.82 7.21
C VAL A 21 4.89 -9.31 7.51
N LEU A 22 3.68 -9.90 7.49
CA LEU A 22 3.47 -11.29 7.83
C LEU A 22 4.24 -12.22 6.87
N LEU A 23 4.10 -11.98 5.57
CA LEU A 23 4.81 -12.74 4.55
C LEU A 23 6.33 -12.57 4.66
N PHE A 24 6.81 -11.37 4.96
CA PHE A 24 8.23 -11.12 5.17
C PHE A 24 8.77 -11.99 6.31
N PHE A 25 8.14 -11.99 7.48
CA PHE A 25 8.63 -12.77 8.62
C PHE A 25 8.46 -14.28 8.48
N ILE A 26 7.45 -14.75 7.76
CA ILE A 26 7.29 -16.18 7.45
C ILE A 26 8.47 -16.70 6.62
N ILE A 27 9.05 -15.84 5.79
CA ILE A 27 10.05 -16.23 4.78
C ILE A 27 11.46 -15.87 5.22
N SER A 28 11.60 -14.79 5.98
CA SER A 28 12.89 -14.34 6.47
C SER A 28 13.39 -15.27 7.58
N SER A 29 14.66 -15.65 7.53
CA SER A 29 15.32 -16.42 8.59
C SER A 29 15.68 -15.57 9.83
N TYR A 30 15.08 -14.39 10.00
CA TYR A 30 15.37 -13.51 11.13
C TYR A 30 14.92 -14.14 12.44
N SER A 31 15.82 -14.21 13.41
CA SER A 31 15.53 -14.67 14.77
C SER A 31 14.91 -13.55 15.60
N ILE A 32 13.59 -13.44 15.52
CA ILE A 32 12.81 -12.41 16.22
C ILE A 32 11.96 -13.10 17.28
N ASN A 33 11.92 -12.55 18.50
CA ASN A 33 11.05 -13.10 19.52
C ASN A 33 9.57 -12.71 19.26
N GLU A 34 8.64 -13.45 19.87
CA GLU A 34 7.21 -13.24 19.65
C GLU A 34 6.75 -11.82 20.04
N GLN A 35 7.34 -11.23 21.09
CA GLN A 35 7.00 -9.90 21.56
C GLN A 35 7.40 -8.81 20.55
N GLN A 36 8.58 -8.93 19.94
CA GLN A 36 9.07 -8.03 18.90
C GLN A 36 8.20 -8.15 17.64
N LEU A 37 7.87 -9.37 17.22
CA LEU A 37 6.97 -9.61 16.09
C LEU A 37 5.60 -8.95 16.33
N LEU A 38 5.01 -9.19 17.50
CA LEU A 38 3.72 -8.60 17.88
C LEU A 38 3.80 -7.06 17.91
N ALA A 39 4.89 -6.49 18.44
CA ALA A 39 5.09 -5.04 18.48
C ALA A 39 5.17 -4.43 17.07
N ILE A 40 5.91 -5.07 16.15
CA ILE A 40 6.05 -4.60 14.76
C ILE A 40 4.71 -4.72 14.04
N LEU A 41 4.02 -5.84 14.16
CA LEU A 41 2.68 -6.03 13.57
C LEU A 41 1.68 -5.01 14.12
N SER A 42 1.70 -4.76 15.42
CA SER A 42 0.83 -3.78 16.08
C SER A 42 1.13 -2.36 15.60
N LEU A 43 2.41 -2.00 15.48
CA LEU A 43 2.85 -0.70 14.96
C LEU A 43 2.36 -0.49 13.52
N VAL A 44 2.65 -1.46 12.64
CA VAL A 44 2.26 -1.37 11.23
C VAL A 44 0.76 -1.35 11.08
N PHE A 45 0.03 -2.27 11.72
CA PHE A 45 -1.43 -2.32 11.64
C PHE A 45 -2.08 -1.02 12.17
N THR A 46 -1.60 -0.50 13.30
CA THR A 46 -2.12 0.76 13.85
C THR A 46 -1.88 1.90 12.87
N ALA A 47 -0.67 2.03 12.34
CA ALA A 47 -0.31 3.10 11.43
C ALA A 47 -1.02 2.97 10.06
N THR A 48 -1.20 1.77 9.51
CA THR A 48 -1.74 1.61 8.16
C THR A 48 -3.26 1.41 8.13
N TYR A 49 -3.88 1.03 9.24
CA TYR A 49 -5.31 0.75 9.34
C TYR A 49 -6.04 1.70 10.30
N ILE A 50 -5.66 1.72 11.58
CA ILE A 50 -6.39 2.45 12.63
C ILE A 50 -6.29 3.96 12.40
N VAL A 51 -5.06 4.48 12.28
CA VAL A 51 -4.80 5.93 12.14
C VAL A 51 -5.49 6.52 10.89
N PRO A 52 -5.44 5.89 9.69
CA PRO A 52 -6.13 6.41 8.51
C PRO A 52 -7.67 6.37 8.65
N ILE A 53 -8.23 5.35 9.30
CA ILE A 53 -9.68 5.30 9.55
C ILE A 53 -10.10 6.43 10.50
N LEU A 54 -9.35 6.65 11.58
CA LEU A 54 -9.60 7.77 12.49
C LEU A 54 -9.55 9.10 11.75
N LEU A 55 -8.57 9.31 10.87
CA LEU A 55 -8.53 10.50 10.02
C LEU A 55 -9.82 10.66 9.20
N LEU A 56 -10.29 9.61 8.52
CA LEU A 56 -11.52 9.69 7.72
C LEU A 56 -12.74 10.02 8.58
N VAL A 57 -12.82 9.48 9.80
CA VAL A 57 -13.86 9.84 10.78
C VAL A 57 -13.78 11.32 11.13
N PHE A 58 -12.60 11.84 11.48
CA PHE A 58 -12.41 13.27 11.77
C PHE A 58 -12.81 14.15 10.58
N LEU A 59 -12.33 13.84 9.37
CA LEU A 59 -12.66 14.61 8.17
C LEU A 59 -14.18 14.62 7.89
N LYS A 60 -14.87 13.50 8.16
CA LYS A 60 -16.32 13.41 7.99
C LYS A 60 -17.06 14.26 9.04
N LEU A 61 -16.61 14.23 10.29
CA LEU A 61 -17.19 15.02 11.39
C LEU A 61 -17.08 16.53 11.13
N PHE A 62 -15.98 16.99 10.56
CA PHE A 62 -15.78 18.41 10.21
C PHE A 62 -16.35 18.81 8.84
N GLY A 63 -17.08 17.92 8.16
CA GLY A 63 -17.69 18.22 6.85
C GLY A 63 -16.68 18.42 5.71
N LEU A 64 -15.45 17.91 5.85
CA LEU A 64 -14.40 18.01 4.82
C LEU A 64 -14.54 16.92 3.74
N ILE A 65 -15.29 15.85 4.03
CA ILE A 65 -15.64 14.79 3.07
C ILE A 65 -17.13 14.44 3.15
N ASP A 66 -17.73 14.10 2.01
CA ASP A 66 -19.14 13.74 1.90
C ASP A 66 -19.37 12.25 2.17
N SER A 67 -18.35 11.41 1.97
CA SER A 67 -18.43 9.97 2.27
C SER A 67 -17.08 9.36 2.61
N TYR A 68 -17.09 8.27 3.37
CA TYR A 68 -15.88 7.48 3.68
C TYR A 68 -15.22 6.85 2.45
N GLN A 69 -15.90 6.82 1.29
CA GLN A 69 -15.32 6.33 0.04
C GLN A 69 -14.41 7.35 -0.65
N VAL A 70 -14.46 8.63 -0.23
CA VAL A 70 -13.58 9.71 -0.70
C VAL A 70 -13.51 9.70 -2.23
N SER A 71 -14.67 9.91 -2.86
CA SER A 71 -14.91 9.57 -4.26
C SER A 71 -14.30 10.59 -5.22
N THR A 72 -14.15 11.83 -4.79
CA THR A 72 -13.61 12.92 -5.62
C THR A 72 -12.13 13.16 -5.38
N ILE A 73 -11.43 13.75 -6.36
CA ILE A 73 -10.03 14.16 -6.18
C ILE A 73 -9.90 15.18 -5.05
N ARG A 74 -10.86 16.10 -4.91
CA ARG A 74 -10.87 17.14 -3.87
C ARG A 74 -10.84 16.52 -2.47
N GLU A 75 -11.73 15.55 -2.22
CA GLU A 75 -11.78 14.84 -0.93
C GLU A 75 -10.51 14.01 -0.68
N ARG A 76 -9.84 13.52 -1.73
CA ARG A 76 -8.64 12.66 -1.62
C ARG A 76 -7.36 13.41 -1.25
N LYS A 77 -7.29 14.72 -1.45
CA LYS A 77 -6.05 15.49 -1.23
C LYS A 77 -5.54 15.35 0.21
N ILE A 78 -6.41 15.62 1.19
CA ILE A 78 -6.02 15.58 2.60
C ILE A 78 -5.65 14.15 3.05
N PRO A 79 -6.47 13.11 2.79
CA PRO A 79 -6.09 11.73 3.11
C PRO A 79 -4.77 11.31 2.45
N VAL A 80 -4.53 11.65 1.19
CA VAL A 80 -3.31 11.23 0.48
C VAL A 80 -2.07 11.92 1.03
N ILE A 81 -2.10 13.24 1.28
CA ILE A 81 -0.97 13.95 1.90
C ILE A 81 -0.65 13.35 3.28
N PHE A 82 -1.68 13.12 4.08
CA PHE A 82 -1.50 12.52 5.39
C PHE A 82 -0.85 11.13 5.29
N MET A 83 -1.32 10.30 4.36
CA MET A 83 -0.73 8.97 4.14
C MET A 83 0.73 9.07 3.66
N ILE A 84 1.08 10.01 2.79
CA ILE A 84 2.49 10.23 2.37
C ILE A 84 3.38 10.44 3.61
N VAL A 85 3.01 11.39 4.48
CA VAL A 85 3.78 11.70 5.68
C VAL A 85 3.84 10.49 6.62
N LEU A 86 2.70 9.82 6.84
CA LEU A 86 2.62 8.66 7.73
C LEU A 86 3.49 7.49 7.24
N PHE A 87 3.43 7.16 5.95
CA PHE A 87 4.26 6.13 5.33
C PHE A 87 5.74 6.49 5.40
N PHE A 88 6.11 7.75 5.15
CA PHE A 88 7.50 8.20 5.28
C PHE A 88 8.02 8.06 6.73
N LEU A 89 7.25 8.51 7.73
CA LEU A 89 7.63 8.40 9.14
C LEU A 89 7.72 6.95 9.60
N LEU A 90 6.82 6.09 9.12
CA LEU A 90 6.86 4.66 9.41
C LEU A 90 8.10 4.01 8.80
N GLY A 91 8.42 4.31 7.53
CA GLY A 91 9.67 3.89 6.89
C GLY A 91 10.89 4.33 7.69
N LYS A 92 10.95 5.60 8.11
CA LYS A 92 12.04 6.13 8.95
C LYS A 92 12.17 5.41 10.29
N THR A 93 11.05 5.11 10.94
CA THR A 93 11.02 4.40 12.22
C THR A 93 11.60 2.98 12.06
N LEU A 94 11.18 2.27 11.02
CA LEU A 94 11.63 0.89 10.77
C LEU A 94 13.08 0.82 10.28
N ASN A 95 13.54 1.81 9.50
CA ASN A 95 14.93 1.89 9.03
C ASN A 95 15.95 2.02 10.18
N ASN A 96 15.52 2.61 11.30
CA ASN A 96 16.33 2.73 12.52
C ASN A 96 16.43 1.43 13.32
N VAL A 97 15.65 0.39 12.97
CA VAL A 97 15.66 -0.90 13.64
C VAL A 97 16.37 -1.91 12.72
N PRO A 98 17.62 -2.33 13.01
CA PRO A 98 18.45 -3.09 12.08
C PRO A 98 17.80 -4.37 11.54
N ILE A 99 17.09 -5.12 12.39
CA ILE A 99 16.50 -6.42 12.03
C ILE A 99 15.33 -6.33 11.03
N ILE A 100 14.75 -5.14 10.86
CA ILE A 100 13.61 -4.88 9.95
C ILE A 100 13.90 -3.75 8.99
N ARG A 101 15.17 -3.38 8.82
CA ARG A 101 15.58 -2.26 7.99
C ARG A 101 15.10 -2.44 6.55
N ASP A 102 15.26 -3.63 5.97
CA ASP A 102 14.85 -3.90 4.58
C ASP A 102 13.35 -3.69 4.38
N PHE A 103 12.56 -3.91 5.44
CA PHE A 103 11.12 -3.71 5.42
C PHE A 103 10.72 -2.22 5.34
N SER A 104 11.62 -1.29 5.69
CA SER A 104 11.37 0.15 5.55
C SER A 104 11.14 0.58 4.09
N ILE A 105 11.74 -0.14 3.12
CA ILE A 105 11.63 0.14 1.68
C ILE A 105 10.18 0.05 1.21
N LEU A 106 9.38 -0.88 1.76
CA LEU A 106 7.96 -0.98 1.44
C LEU A 106 7.23 0.36 1.71
N PHE A 107 7.51 0.99 2.85
CA PHE A 107 6.84 2.23 3.25
C PHE A 107 7.41 3.45 2.54
N TYR A 108 8.74 3.52 2.32
CA TYR A 108 9.32 4.59 1.51
C TYR A 108 8.81 4.55 0.07
N GLY A 109 8.79 3.37 -0.56
CA GLY A 109 8.25 3.20 -1.91
C GLY A 109 6.78 3.56 -1.99
N THR A 110 5.98 3.18 -0.98
CA THR A 110 4.56 3.56 -0.92
C THR A 110 4.40 5.09 -0.78
N SER A 111 5.21 5.74 0.05
CA SER A 111 5.23 7.21 0.20
C SER A 111 5.56 7.91 -1.13
N ILE A 112 6.56 7.40 -1.86
CA ILE A 112 6.95 7.92 -3.18
C ILE A 112 5.82 7.71 -4.19
N SER A 113 5.24 6.51 -4.29
CA SER A 113 4.10 6.24 -5.17
C SER A 113 2.92 7.16 -4.89
N LEU A 114 2.59 7.38 -3.60
CA LEU A 114 1.51 8.29 -3.20
C LEU A 114 1.82 9.75 -3.53
N THR A 115 3.09 10.16 -3.41
CA THR A 115 3.54 11.50 -3.84
C THR A 115 3.29 11.69 -5.33
N ILE A 116 3.65 10.70 -6.17
CA ILE A 116 3.39 10.76 -7.61
C ILE A 116 1.87 10.80 -7.89
N VAL A 117 1.06 10.01 -7.19
CA VAL A 117 -0.40 10.07 -7.31
C VAL A 117 -0.96 11.43 -6.91
N TYR A 118 -0.42 12.05 -5.85
CA TYR A 118 -0.81 13.39 -5.45
C TYR A 118 -0.51 14.41 -6.56
N LEU A 119 0.63 14.30 -7.24
CA LEU A 119 0.96 15.13 -8.40
C LEU A 119 0.00 14.91 -9.58
N LEU A 120 -0.49 13.68 -9.79
CA LEU A 120 -1.50 13.40 -10.82
C LEU A 120 -2.87 14.03 -10.56
N PHE A 121 -3.15 14.45 -9.32
CA PHE A 121 -4.38 15.19 -9.03
C PHE A 121 -4.43 16.54 -9.74
N PHE A 122 -3.29 17.16 -10.06
CA PHE A 122 -3.23 18.41 -10.83
C PHE A 122 -3.65 18.22 -12.30
N THR A 123 -3.42 17.03 -12.85
CA THR A 123 -3.88 16.65 -14.21
C THR A 123 -5.25 15.99 -14.21
N LYS A 124 -6.00 16.09 -13.09
CA LYS A 124 -7.33 15.49 -12.89
C LYS A 124 -7.36 13.96 -13.05
N THR A 125 -6.22 13.28 -12.90
CA THR A 125 -6.13 11.82 -13.02
C THR A 125 -6.24 11.16 -11.65
N LYS A 126 -7.19 10.25 -11.48
CA LYS A 126 -7.48 9.58 -10.21
C LYS A 126 -6.98 8.13 -10.23
N ALA A 127 -5.67 7.95 -10.14
CA ALA A 127 -5.05 6.63 -10.12
C ALA A 127 -5.66 5.71 -9.03
N SER A 128 -5.75 4.41 -9.32
CA SER A 128 -6.32 3.44 -8.40
C SER A 128 -5.35 3.12 -7.26
N LEU A 129 -5.65 3.62 -6.05
CA LEU A 129 -4.86 3.31 -4.85
C LEU A 129 -4.87 1.81 -4.49
N HIS A 130 -5.91 1.07 -4.88
CA HIS A 130 -5.97 -0.38 -4.68
C HIS A 130 -4.91 -1.10 -5.53
N LEU A 131 -4.78 -0.71 -6.79
CA LEU A 131 -3.78 -1.31 -7.68
C LEU A 131 -2.38 -0.80 -7.38
N LEU A 132 -2.24 0.46 -6.94
CA LEU A 132 -0.99 0.98 -6.40
C LEU A 132 -0.48 0.16 -5.23
N SER A 133 -1.37 -0.28 -4.34
CA SER A 133 -0.98 -1.15 -3.23
C SER A 133 -0.49 -2.52 -3.69
N MET A 134 -1.14 -3.12 -4.70
CA MET A 134 -0.68 -4.39 -5.27
C MET A 134 0.66 -4.24 -5.98
N GLY A 135 0.85 -3.16 -6.74
CA GLY A 135 2.11 -2.83 -7.39
C GLY A 135 3.24 -2.60 -6.39
N ASN A 136 2.97 -1.90 -5.28
CA ASN A 136 3.94 -1.73 -4.20
C ASN A 136 4.34 -3.08 -3.57
N ALA A 137 3.36 -3.95 -3.28
CA ALA A 137 3.68 -5.27 -2.73
C ALA A 137 4.55 -6.09 -3.71
N ILE A 138 4.19 -6.11 -4.99
CA ILE A 138 4.96 -6.83 -6.02
C ILE A 138 6.37 -6.26 -6.15
N GLY A 139 6.52 -4.94 -6.27
CA GLY A 139 7.83 -4.28 -6.37
C GLY A 139 8.71 -4.54 -5.14
N PHE A 140 8.11 -4.54 -3.95
CA PHE A 140 8.82 -4.86 -2.70
C PHE A 140 9.34 -6.31 -2.69
N PHE A 141 8.53 -7.31 -3.08
CA PHE A 141 9.00 -8.69 -3.15
C PHE A 141 10.01 -8.92 -4.28
N MET A 142 9.88 -8.20 -5.41
CA MET A 142 10.92 -8.18 -6.44
C MET A 142 12.26 -7.73 -5.87
N PHE A 143 12.27 -6.67 -5.06
CA PHE A 143 13.47 -6.22 -4.34
C PHE A 143 13.99 -7.30 -3.37
N LEU A 144 13.12 -7.88 -2.54
CA LEU A 144 13.52 -8.88 -1.55
C LEU A 144 14.14 -10.14 -2.17
N THR A 145 13.84 -10.45 -3.43
CA THR A 145 14.48 -11.57 -4.15
C THR A 145 16.00 -11.40 -4.24
N ASN A 146 16.50 -10.16 -4.26
CA ASN A 146 17.93 -9.89 -4.35
C ASN A 146 18.62 -9.90 -2.98
N THR A 147 17.88 -9.79 -1.88
CA THR A 147 18.41 -9.73 -0.51
C THR A 147 18.25 -11.06 0.23
N LEU A 148 17.20 -11.82 -0.08
CA LEU A 148 16.95 -13.14 0.49
C LEU A 148 17.63 -14.24 -0.32
N SER A 149 18.05 -15.30 0.36
CA SER A 149 18.67 -16.49 -0.26
C SER A 149 17.68 -17.36 -1.05
N PHE A 150 16.39 -17.03 -1.02
CA PHE A 150 15.30 -17.80 -1.64
C PHE A 150 14.49 -16.92 -2.60
N SER A 151 14.01 -17.52 -3.68
CA SER A 151 13.21 -16.83 -4.69
C SER A 151 11.85 -16.42 -4.14
N THR A 152 11.46 -15.14 -4.21
CA THR A 152 10.11 -14.70 -3.78
C THR A 152 9.04 -14.90 -4.86
N LEU A 153 9.35 -15.57 -5.97
CA LEU A 153 8.43 -15.78 -7.11
C LEU A 153 7.12 -16.45 -6.69
N TYR A 154 7.15 -17.34 -5.70
CA TYR A 154 5.95 -18.00 -5.17
C TYR A 154 4.97 -17.03 -4.49
N ILE A 155 5.41 -15.82 -4.12
CA ILE A 155 4.56 -14.72 -3.63
C ILE A 155 4.15 -13.82 -4.79
N ILE A 156 5.10 -13.47 -5.65
CA ILE A 156 4.88 -12.52 -6.76
C ILE A 156 3.81 -13.04 -7.71
N ILE A 157 3.86 -14.33 -8.07
CA ILE A 157 2.90 -14.93 -9.03
C ILE A 157 1.45 -14.80 -8.52
N PRO A 158 1.11 -15.26 -7.29
CA PRO A 158 -0.21 -15.01 -6.72
C PRO A 158 -0.59 -13.54 -6.65
N LEU A 159 0.33 -12.64 -6.26
CA LEU A 159 0.03 -11.20 -6.19
C LEU A 159 -0.31 -10.61 -7.56
N VAL A 160 0.39 -11.01 -8.62
CA VAL A 160 0.08 -10.60 -9.99
C VAL A 160 -1.31 -11.09 -10.40
N LEU A 161 -1.65 -12.35 -10.16
CA LEU A 161 -2.98 -12.89 -10.46
C LEU A 161 -4.09 -12.18 -9.69
N LEU A 162 -3.89 -11.97 -8.38
CA LEU A 162 -4.82 -11.22 -7.53
C LEU A 162 -4.97 -9.77 -7.98
N SER A 163 -3.90 -9.14 -8.49
CA SER A 163 -3.96 -7.78 -9.03
C SER A 163 -4.84 -7.71 -10.29
N GLY A 164 -4.81 -8.74 -11.14
CA GLY A 164 -5.69 -8.85 -12.30
C GLY A 164 -7.18 -8.99 -11.91
N LEU A 165 -7.46 -9.84 -10.91
CA LEU A 165 -8.83 -9.97 -10.36
C LEU A 165 -9.32 -8.67 -9.73
N LEU A 166 -8.45 -7.99 -8.99
CA LEU A 166 -8.76 -6.69 -8.39
C LEU A 166 -8.99 -5.62 -9.45
N ALA A 167 -8.15 -5.55 -10.49
CA ALA A 167 -8.32 -4.65 -11.64
C ALA A 167 -9.69 -4.86 -12.29
N SER A 168 -10.05 -6.11 -12.60
CA SER A 168 -11.36 -6.46 -13.16
C SER A 168 -12.50 -5.99 -12.26
N SER A 169 -12.39 -6.21 -10.95
CA SER A 169 -13.38 -5.72 -9.97
C SER A 169 -13.52 -4.20 -9.98
N ARG A 170 -12.42 -3.43 -9.99
CA ARG A 170 -12.46 -1.97 -9.98
C ARG A 170 -13.09 -1.39 -11.25
N LEU A 171 -12.83 -2.01 -12.41
CA LEU A 171 -13.44 -1.65 -13.69
C LEU A 171 -14.93 -2.00 -13.72
N HIS A 172 -15.31 -3.21 -13.28
CA HIS A 172 -16.70 -3.65 -13.26
C HIS A 172 -17.57 -2.80 -12.31
N LEU A 173 -17.01 -2.37 -11.18
CA LEU A 173 -17.67 -1.45 -10.25
C LEU A 173 -17.71 0.01 -10.76
N LYS A 174 -17.17 0.29 -11.95
CA LYS A 174 -17.04 1.63 -12.55
C LYS A 174 -16.35 2.63 -11.61
N ALA A 175 -15.49 2.14 -10.71
CA ALA A 175 -14.79 2.97 -9.75
C ALA A 175 -13.59 3.69 -10.37
N HIS A 176 -13.05 3.12 -11.45
CA HIS A 176 -11.92 3.61 -12.23
C HIS A 176 -12.06 3.21 -13.70
N ASN A 177 -11.33 3.89 -14.59
CA ASN A 177 -11.14 3.47 -15.98
C ASN A 177 -9.81 2.68 -16.16
N ASN A 178 -9.60 2.10 -17.34
CA ASN A 178 -8.40 1.30 -17.64
C ASN A 178 -7.10 2.07 -17.37
N LYS A 179 -7.02 3.33 -17.80
CA LYS A 179 -5.82 4.15 -17.61
C LYS A 179 -5.49 4.34 -16.13
N GLU A 180 -6.49 4.64 -15.31
CA GLU A 180 -6.31 4.83 -13.86
C GLU A 180 -5.90 3.55 -13.12
N VAL A 181 -6.38 2.39 -13.59
CA VAL A 181 -6.02 1.07 -13.04
C VAL A 181 -4.56 0.74 -13.36
N TYR A 182 -4.15 0.85 -14.63
CA TYR A 182 -2.76 0.61 -15.03
C TYR A 182 -1.79 1.61 -14.41
N LEU A 183 -2.13 2.91 -14.40
CA LEU A 183 -1.33 3.94 -13.75
C LEU A 183 -1.14 3.61 -12.27
N GLY A 184 -2.21 3.28 -11.55
CA GLY A 184 -2.11 2.87 -10.15
C GLY A 184 -1.11 1.73 -9.97
N PHE A 185 -1.28 0.64 -10.72
CA PHE A 185 -0.42 -0.54 -10.63
C PHE A 185 1.07 -0.24 -10.88
N PHE A 186 1.39 0.36 -12.03
CA PHE A 186 2.78 0.61 -12.41
C PHE A 186 3.45 1.69 -11.54
N LEU A 187 2.71 2.69 -11.05
CA LEU A 187 3.24 3.66 -10.09
C LEU A 187 3.60 3.02 -8.75
N GLY A 188 2.89 1.96 -8.35
CA GLY A 188 3.25 1.16 -7.18
C GLY A 188 4.61 0.49 -7.34
N ILE A 189 4.83 -0.19 -8.46
CA ILE A 189 6.12 -0.84 -8.77
C ILE A 189 7.24 0.20 -8.89
N LEU A 190 6.98 1.28 -9.63
CA LEU A 190 7.95 2.35 -9.87
C LEU A 190 8.37 3.05 -8.57
N GLY A 191 7.45 3.28 -7.63
CA GLY A 191 7.79 3.87 -6.33
C GLY A 191 8.73 2.98 -5.52
N GLN A 192 8.53 1.66 -5.54
CA GLN A 192 9.44 0.69 -4.90
C GLN A 192 10.81 0.68 -5.57
N LEU A 193 10.85 0.71 -6.90
CA LEU A 193 12.12 0.80 -7.64
C LEU A 193 12.88 2.09 -7.31
N ILE A 194 12.20 3.24 -7.23
CA ILE A 194 12.85 4.49 -6.83
C ILE A 194 13.38 4.40 -5.40
N ALA A 195 12.58 3.86 -4.46
CA ALA A 195 13.00 3.71 -3.06
C ALA A 195 14.22 2.80 -2.89
N LEU A 196 14.43 1.85 -3.80
CA LEU A 196 15.60 0.98 -3.78
C LEU A 196 16.91 1.72 -4.11
N TYR A 197 16.85 2.74 -4.95
CA TYR A 197 18.04 3.48 -5.41
C TYR A 197 18.29 4.78 -4.63
N LEU A 198 17.48 5.08 -3.61
CA LEU A 198 17.61 6.24 -2.72
C LEU A 198 18.18 5.83 -1.36
#